data_AF-A0AA43EP94-F1
#
_entry.id   AF-A0AA43EP94-F1
#
_cell.length_a   1.000
_cell.length_b   1.000
_cell.length_c   1.000
_cell.angle_alpha   90.00
_cell.angle_beta   90.00
_cell.angle_gamma   90.00
#
_symmetry.space_group_name_H-M   'P 1'
#
loop_
_entity.id
_entity.type
_entity.pdbx_description
1 polymer ?
#
loop_
_entity_poly.entity_id
_entity_poly.type
_entity_poly.pdbx_seq_one_letter_code
_entity_poly.pdbx_strand_id
1 'polypeptide(L)'
;MTESRVYSALLMVVLIATGMIWFDSVMASDELPRSYLKIPLVSRERIPISRILAYPDQYQMREIRLTGTVTAIQVETVTNRFVCGRAHERTMLTVEDDTGKIEVIDQGACGKNVGALKALMVKAGQQIDLLVQIMIPTGLGTPSSSIEATIRYIDLARE
;
A
#
# COMPACT_ATOMS: atom_id res chain seq x y z
N MET A 1 -73.43 -23.56 9.10
CA MET A 1 -72.80 -22.57 10.00
C MET A 1 -71.43 -23.11 10.44
N THR A 2 -70.51 -23.36 9.50
CA THR A 2 -69.23 -24.08 9.75
C THR A 2 -68.23 -23.89 8.59
N GLU A 3 -68.04 -22.67 8.06
CA GLU A 3 -67.05 -22.43 6.98
C GLU A 3 -66.13 -21.21 7.21
N SER A 4 -66.28 -20.50 8.34
CA SER A 4 -65.53 -19.26 8.60
C SER A 4 -64.36 -19.44 9.60
N ARG A 5 -63.99 -20.68 9.93
CA ARG A 5 -62.89 -20.97 10.90
C ARG A 5 -61.60 -21.50 10.28
N VAL A 6 -61.62 -21.91 9.01
CA VAL A 6 -60.44 -22.53 8.36
C VAL A 6 -59.52 -21.49 7.72
N TYR A 7 -60.06 -20.36 7.25
CA TYR A 7 -59.26 -19.30 6.62
C TYR A 7 -58.48 -18.42 7.60
N SER A 8 -58.93 -18.31 8.86
CA SER A 8 -58.22 -17.54 9.90
C SER A 8 -56.99 -18.25 10.45
N ALA A 9 -56.93 -19.59 10.35
CA ALA A 9 -55.80 -20.38 10.83
C ALA A 9 -54.65 -20.44 9.80
N LEU A 10 -54.96 -20.39 8.51
CA LEU A 10 -53.94 -20.40 7.45
C LEU A 10 -53.21 -19.06 7.30
N LEU A 11 -53.85 -17.93 7.61
CA LEU A 11 -53.26 -16.60 7.50
C LEU A 11 -52.30 -16.25 8.66
N MET A 12 -52.44 -16.91 9.81
CA MET A 12 -51.59 -16.67 11.00
C MET A 12 -50.28 -17.46 11.00
N VAL A 13 -50.17 -18.52 10.19
CA VAL A 13 -48.93 -19.33 10.12
C VAL A 13 -47.93 -18.77 9.10
N VAL A 14 -48.38 -18.00 8.10
CA VAL A 14 -47.49 -17.39 7.09
C VAL A 14 -46.83 -16.10 7.58
N LEU A 15 -47.38 -15.42 8.60
CA LEU A 15 -46.79 -14.20 9.17
C LEU A 15 -45.72 -14.45 10.24
N ILE A 16 -45.52 -15.69 10.69
CA ILE A 16 -44.43 -16.03 11.63
C ILE A 16 -43.13 -16.37 10.88
N ALA A 17 -43.18 -16.58 9.56
CA ALA A 17 -42.00 -16.83 8.72
C ALA A 17 -41.25 -15.55 8.28
N THR A 18 -41.72 -14.36 8.65
CA THR A 18 -41.05 -13.07 8.37
C THR A 18 -40.38 -12.47 9.62
N GLY A 19 -40.40 -13.18 10.75
CA GLY A 19 -39.73 -12.79 11.98
C GLY A 19 -38.31 -13.34 12.08
N MET A 20 -37.33 -12.45 11.96
CA MET A 20 -35.99 -12.61 12.53
C MET A 20 -35.07 -13.66 11.90
N ILE A 21 -34.62 -13.36 10.68
CA ILE A 21 -33.23 -13.64 10.31
C ILE A 21 -32.56 -12.31 9.99
N TRP A 22 -32.54 -11.42 10.99
CA TRP A 22 -31.45 -10.46 11.10
C TRP A 22 -30.23 -11.31 11.44
N PHE A 23 -29.43 -11.63 10.43
CA PHE A 23 -28.04 -11.99 10.70
C PHE A 23 -27.41 -10.74 11.28
N ASP A 24 -27.41 -10.67 12.62
CA ASP A 24 -26.51 -9.80 13.34
C ASP A 24 -25.13 -10.04 12.78
N SER A 25 -24.64 -9.01 12.13
CA SER A 25 -23.29 -8.94 11.62
C SER A 25 -22.40 -9.14 12.84
N VAL A 26 -21.84 -10.35 13.00
CA VAL A 26 -20.70 -10.58 13.88
C VAL A 26 -19.51 -9.87 13.22
N MET A 27 -19.55 -8.54 13.28
CA MET A 27 -18.38 -7.68 13.22
C MET A 27 -17.70 -7.83 14.56
N ALA A 28 -17.07 -8.99 14.77
CA ALA A 28 -15.92 -9.06 15.66
C ALA A 28 -14.77 -8.37 14.93
N SER A 29 -14.91 -7.05 14.75
CA SER A 29 -13.80 -6.16 14.48
C SER A 29 -13.05 -6.03 15.80
N ASP A 30 -12.24 -7.04 16.11
CA ASP A 30 -11.05 -6.80 16.94
C ASP A 30 -10.12 -5.94 16.08
N GLU A 31 -10.50 -4.66 15.94
CA GLU A 31 -9.57 -3.57 15.76
C GLU A 31 -8.71 -3.52 17.02
N LEU A 32 -7.79 -4.47 17.12
CA LEU A 32 -6.57 -4.28 17.87
C LEU A 32 -6.06 -2.91 17.45
N PRO A 33 -5.85 -1.97 18.38
CA PRO A 33 -5.19 -0.72 18.03
C PRO A 33 -3.83 -1.17 17.51
N ARG A 34 -3.65 -1.07 16.19
CA ARG A 34 -2.36 -1.19 15.53
C ARG A 34 -1.54 0.03 15.95
N SER A 35 -1.15 0.03 17.21
CA SER A 35 0.00 0.73 17.76
C SER A 35 1.26 0.10 17.17
N TYR A 36 1.36 0.08 15.84
CA TYR A 36 2.66 0.15 15.22
C TYR A 36 3.15 1.52 15.61
N LEU A 37 4.05 1.56 16.60
CA LEU A 37 4.91 2.70 16.85
C LEU A 37 5.32 3.27 15.48
N LYS A 38 4.65 4.35 15.06
CA LYS A 38 5.06 5.18 13.94
C LYS A 38 6.34 5.85 14.44
N ILE A 39 7.44 5.11 14.39
CA ILE A 39 8.76 5.67 14.58
C ILE A 39 8.83 6.81 13.55
N PRO A 40 8.85 8.08 14.00
CA PRO A 40 8.83 9.21 13.08
C PRO A 40 10.04 9.06 12.16
N LEU A 41 9.87 9.25 10.85
CA LEU A 41 10.98 9.07 9.90
C LEU A 41 12.21 9.88 10.30
N VAL A 42 11.99 11.01 10.96
CA VAL A 42 13.01 11.87 11.53
C VAL A 42 14.02 11.12 12.40
N SER A 43 13.63 10.07 13.13
CA SER A 43 14.53 9.30 13.99
C SER A 43 15.32 8.21 13.26
N ARG A 44 15.04 7.95 11.97
CA ARG A 44 15.84 7.04 11.14
C ARG A 44 16.96 7.83 10.47
N GLU A 45 18.16 7.24 10.47
CA GLU A 45 19.31 7.78 9.75
C GLU A 45 19.03 7.84 8.25
N ARG A 46 19.38 8.95 7.60
CA ARG A 46 19.26 9.12 6.15
C ARG A 46 20.43 8.43 5.48
N ILE A 47 20.14 7.56 4.51
CA ILE A 47 21.14 6.81 3.77
C ILE A 47 21.34 7.45 2.39
N PRO A 48 22.58 7.81 2.01
CA PRO A 48 22.84 8.37 0.68
C PRO A 48 22.61 7.31 -0.41
N ILE A 49 22.07 7.74 -1.55
CA ILE A 49 21.71 6.84 -2.66
C ILE A 49 22.92 6.03 -3.13
N SER A 50 24.08 6.66 -3.30
CA SER A 50 25.31 5.97 -3.72
C SER A 50 25.67 4.76 -2.85
N ARG A 51 25.44 4.83 -1.54
CA ARG A 51 25.77 3.74 -0.60
C ARG A 51 24.81 2.57 -0.77
N ILE A 52 23.54 2.85 -1.09
CA ILE A 52 22.54 1.81 -1.40
C ILE A 52 22.95 1.08 -2.68
N LEU A 53 23.34 1.84 -3.72
CA LEU A 53 23.75 1.30 -5.01
C LEU A 53 25.08 0.52 -4.94
N ALA A 54 26.03 0.97 -4.11
CA ALA A 54 27.32 0.33 -3.94
C ALA A 54 27.24 -0.97 -3.12
N TYR A 55 26.33 -1.04 -2.14
CA TYR A 55 26.22 -2.17 -1.21
C TYR A 55 24.76 -2.62 -1.01
N PRO A 56 24.06 -3.05 -2.07
CA PRO A 56 22.63 -3.36 -1.99
C PRO A 56 22.31 -4.50 -1.03
N ASP A 57 23.21 -5.49 -0.91
CA ASP A 57 23.02 -6.65 -0.04
C ASP A 57 22.90 -6.26 1.44
N GLN A 58 23.55 -5.16 1.85
CA GLN A 58 23.45 -4.65 3.23
C GLN A 58 22.05 -4.13 3.57
N TYR A 59 21.26 -3.81 2.54
CA TYR A 59 19.92 -3.24 2.65
C TYR A 59 18.82 -4.20 2.19
N GLN A 60 19.15 -5.39 1.71
CA GLN A 60 18.19 -6.37 1.24
C GLN A 60 17.12 -6.67 2.31
N MET A 61 15.85 -6.55 1.93
CA MET A 61 14.66 -6.69 2.78
C MET A 61 14.52 -5.64 3.89
N ARG A 62 15.37 -4.61 3.96
CA ARG A 62 15.32 -3.56 4.98
C ARG A 62 14.52 -2.35 4.51
N GLU A 63 13.90 -1.69 5.48
CA GLU A 63 13.33 -0.36 5.30
C GLU A 63 14.36 0.70 5.65
N ILE A 64 14.66 1.58 4.70
CA ILE A 64 15.64 2.65 4.88
C ILE A 64 15.03 4.00 4.55
N ARG A 65 15.57 5.04 5.17
CA ARG A 65 15.19 6.41 4.89
C ARG A 65 16.14 7.01 3.87
N LEU A 66 15.60 7.65 2.84
CA LEU A 66 16.38 8.45 1.90
C LEU A 66 15.64 9.76 1.62
N THR A 67 16.37 10.78 1.21
CA THR A 67 15.84 12.09 0.88
C THR A 67 16.43 12.50 -0.46
N GLY A 68 15.64 13.12 -1.33
CA GLY A 68 16.13 13.58 -2.62
C GLY A 68 15.08 14.35 -3.39
N THR A 69 15.48 14.82 -4.56
CA THR A 69 14.64 15.57 -5.48
C THR A 69 14.06 14.63 -6.54
N VAL A 70 12.76 14.74 -6.78
CA VAL A 70 12.12 13.98 -7.87
C VAL A 70 12.52 14.59 -9.21
N THR A 71 13.13 13.80 -10.09
CA THR A 71 13.60 14.25 -11.40
C THR A 71 12.73 13.75 -12.55
N ALA A 72 12.07 12.61 -12.37
CA ALA A 72 11.10 12.08 -13.32
C ALA A 72 10.00 11.31 -12.60
N ILE A 73 8.83 11.24 -13.24
CA ILE A 73 7.65 10.52 -12.76
C ILE A 73 7.10 9.74 -13.95
N GLN A 74 6.92 8.44 -13.76
CA GLN A 74 6.34 7.53 -14.75
C GLN A 74 5.18 6.79 -14.10
N VAL A 75 4.06 6.68 -14.81
CA VAL A 75 2.86 5.99 -14.34
C VAL A 75 2.53 4.88 -15.31
N GLU A 76 2.40 3.67 -14.78
CA GLU A 76 2.10 2.48 -15.56
C GLU A 76 0.87 1.79 -15.00
N THR A 77 0.00 1.30 -15.88
CA THR A 77 -1.11 0.44 -15.46
C THR A 77 -0.64 -1.01 -15.48
N VAL A 78 -0.48 -1.60 -14.30
CA VAL A 78 -0.19 -3.02 -14.15
C VAL A 78 -1.48 -3.80 -14.36
N THR A 79 -1.57 -4.47 -15.51
CA THR A 79 -2.75 -5.29 -15.87
C THR A 79 -2.71 -6.68 -15.26
N ASN A 80 -1.56 -7.10 -14.74
CA ASN A 80 -1.36 -8.41 -14.11
C ASN A 80 -2.17 -8.50 -12.80
N ARG A 81 -3.26 -9.26 -12.85
CA ARG A 81 -4.18 -9.46 -11.72
C ARG A 81 -3.67 -10.47 -10.69
N PHE A 82 -2.59 -11.19 -10.94
CA PHE A 82 -2.08 -12.19 -9.99
C PHE A 82 -1.47 -11.57 -8.72
N VAL A 83 -0.98 -10.33 -8.80
CA VAL A 83 -0.30 -9.68 -7.67
C VAL A 83 -1.30 -9.10 -6.65
N CYS A 84 -2.38 -8.48 -7.12
CA CYS A 84 -3.37 -7.86 -6.22
C CYS A 84 -4.82 -7.96 -6.70
N GLY A 85 -5.14 -9.00 -7.47
CA GLY A 85 -6.50 -9.35 -7.87
C GLY A 85 -7.13 -8.47 -8.96
N ARG A 86 -6.58 -7.27 -9.22
CA ARG A 86 -7.11 -6.29 -10.19
C ARG A 86 -5.99 -5.52 -10.89
N ALA A 87 -6.33 -4.94 -12.04
CA ALA A 87 -5.45 -3.97 -12.66
C ALA A 87 -5.34 -2.73 -11.76
N HIS A 88 -4.13 -2.18 -11.62
CA HIS A 88 -3.86 -1.04 -10.75
C HIS A 88 -2.76 -0.16 -11.35
N GLU A 89 -2.72 1.09 -10.92
CA GLU A 89 -1.65 2.01 -11.27
C GLU A 89 -0.44 1.78 -10.37
N ARG A 90 0.74 1.76 -11.00
CA ARG A 90 2.05 1.78 -10.38
C ARG A 90 2.73 3.08 -10.79
N THR A 91 3.30 3.79 -9.83
CA THR A 91 4.05 5.01 -10.09
C THR A 91 5.52 4.79 -9.77
N MET A 92 6.38 5.10 -10.73
CA MET A 92 7.83 5.08 -10.57
C MET A 92 8.33 6.51 -10.49
N LEU A 93 8.97 6.85 -9.37
CA LEU A 93 9.63 8.14 -9.17
C LEU A 93 11.12 7.94 -9.33
N THR A 94 11.75 8.81 -10.10
CA THR A 94 13.19 8.86 -10.18
C THR A 94 13.69 9.93 -9.23
N VAL A 95 14.40 9.52 -8.19
CA VAL A 95 14.84 10.40 -7.09
C VAL A 95 16.35 10.56 -7.13
N GLU A 96 16.81 11.80 -6.99
CA GLU A 96 18.22 12.16 -7.05
C GLU A 96 18.64 12.92 -5.79
N ASP A 97 19.76 12.52 -5.21
CA ASP A 97 20.48 13.25 -4.17
C ASP A 97 21.88 13.62 -4.67
N ASP A 98 22.68 14.31 -3.86
CA ASP A 98 24.03 14.75 -4.23
C ASP A 98 24.99 13.59 -4.56
N THR A 99 24.60 12.35 -4.26
CA THR A 99 25.44 11.16 -4.39
C THR A 99 25.01 10.23 -5.52
N GLY A 100 23.77 10.34 -6.02
CA GLY A 100 23.29 9.53 -7.12
C GLY A 100 21.78 9.56 -7.31
N LYS A 101 21.30 8.65 -8.15
CA LYS A 101 19.91 8.58 -8.60
C LYS A 101 19.38 7.16 -8.50
N ILE A 102 18.15 7.02 -8.04
CA ILE A 102 17.48 5.73 -7.83
C ILE A 102 16.02 5.82 -8.27
N GLU A 103 15.50 4.72 -8.80
CA GLU A 103 14.08 4.56 -9.08
C GLU A 103 13.38 3.95 -7.88
N VAL A 104 12.32 4.61 -7.42
CA VAL A 104 11.47 4.14 -6.33
C VAL A 104 10.05 3.93 -6.81
N ILE A 105 9.41 2.89 -6.32
CA ILE A 105 8.15 2.38 -6.82
C ILE A 105 7.05 2.54 -5.78
N ASP A 106 6.00 3.27 -6.12
CA ASP A 106 4.72 3.19 -5.44
C ASP A 106 3.85 2.17 -6.18
N GLN A 107 3.46 1.11 -5.47
CA GLN A 107 2.56 0.08 -6.01
C GLN A 107 1.08 0.51 -5.98
N GLY A 108 0.79 1.78 -5.63
CA GLY A 108 -0.55 2.35 -5.67
C GLY A 108 -1.52 1.58 -4.78
N ALA A 109 -2.64 1.13 -5.34
CA ALA A 109 -3.66 0.37 -4.62
C ALA A 109 -3.15 -0.95 -4.01
N CYS A 110 -2.04 -1.48 -4.53
CA CYS A 110 -1.47 -2.75 -4.10
C CYS A 110 -0.27 -2.55 -3.16
N GLY A 111 0.16 -1.30 -2.98
CA GLY A 111 1.26 -0.92 -2.12
C GLY A 111 0.89 -0.87 -0.64
N LYS A 112 1.93 -0.69 0.19
CA LYS A 112 1.80 -0.46 1.63
C LYS A 112 2.25 0.95 2.01
N ASN A 113 2.08 1.91 1.10
CA ASN A 113 2.41 3.31 1.38
C ASN A 113 1.41 3.88 2.39
N VAL A 114 1.86 3.99 3.65
CA VAL A 114 1.06 4.51 4.77
C VAL A 114 1.19 6.04 4.94
N GLY A 115 1.92 6.70 4.05
CA GLY A 115 2.01 8.17 3.99
C GLY A 115 0.71 8.82 3.54
N ALA A 116 0.50 10.06 3.99
CA ALA A 116 -0.61 10.89 3.55
C ALA A 116 -0.42 11.35 2.09
N LEU A 117 0.84 11.65 1.72
CA LEU A 117 1.20 11.97 0.35
C LEU A 117 1.24 10.69 -0.49
N LYS A 118 0.66 10.74 -1.70
CA LYS A 118 0.75 9.65 -2.69
C LYS A 118 1.72 10.04 -3.79
N ALA A 119 2.39 9.07 -4.41
CA ALA A 119 3.40 9.36 -5.44
C ALA A 119 2.86 10.21 -6.59
N LEU A 120 1.60 10.01 -6.99
CA LEU A 120 0.90 10.81 -8.02
C LEU A 120 0.70 12.29 -7.65
N MET A 121 0.79 12.65 -6.37
CA MET A 121 0.65 14.03 -5.90
C MET A 121 1.98 14.80 -5.94
N VAL A 122 3.10 14.09 -6.15
CA VAL A 122 4.43 14.67 -6.22
C VAL A 122 4.69 15.21 -7.61
N LYS A 123 5.55 16.23 -7.71
CA LYS A 123 5.97 16.86 -8.95
C LYS A 123 7.48 16.76 -9.12
N ALA A 124 7.93 16.73 -10.37
CA ALA A 124 9.35 16.89 -10.66
C ALA A 124 9.87 18.23 -10.09
N GLY A 125 11.09 18.22 -9.57
CA GLY A 125 11.70 19.32 -8.82
C GLY A 125 11.36 19.37 -7.34
N GLN A 126 10.42 18.55 -6.84
CA GLN A 126 10.10 18.54 -5.41
C GLN A 126 11.09 17.70 -4.61
N GLN A 127 11.50 18.24 -3.46
CA GLN A 127 12.29 17.50 -2.48
C GLN A 127 11.37 16.69 -1.57
N ILE A 128 11.67 15.40 -1.43
CA ILE A 128 10.85 14.44 -0.68
C ILE A 128 11.69 13.66 0.32
N ASP A 129 11.04 13.25 1.41
CA ASP A 129 11.58 12.33 2.41
C ASP A 129 10.83 11.00 2.30
N LEU A 130 11.60 9.92 2.14
CA LEU A 130 11.08 8.61 1.76
C LEU A 130 11.49 7.56 2.78
N LEU A 131 10.57 6.66 3.09
CA LEU A 131 10.89 5.33 3.57
C LEU A 131 10.66 4.34 2.46
N VAL A 132 11.72 3.62 2.08
CA VAL A 132 11.66 2.61 1.04
C VAL A 132 12.09 1.26 1.60
N GLN A 133 11.41 0.20 1.16
CA GLN A 133 11.91 -1.15 1.34
C GLN A 133 12.78 -1.52 0.15
N ILE A 134 14.00 -1.96 0.41
CA ILE A 134 14.93 -2.42 -0.62
C ILE A 134 14.79 -3.92 -0.81
N MET A 135 14.62 -4.34 -2.05
CA MET A 135 14.56 -5.73 -2.48
C MET A 135 15.56 -5.94 -3.61
N ILE A 136 16.27 -7.07 -3.60
CA ILE A 136 17.07 -7.51 -4.72
C ILE A 136 16.30 -8.68 -5.32
N PRO A 137 15.65 -8.50 -6.49
CA PRO A 137 14.87 -9.56 -7.11
C PRO A 137 15.79 -10.73 -7.48
N THR A 138 15.45 -11.92 -7.02
CA THR A 138 16.20 -13.16 -7.29
C THR A 138 15.65 -13.90 -8.53
N GLY A 139 15.02 -13.18 -9.45
CA GLY A 139 14.36 -13.76 -10.61
C GLY A 139 15.32 -14.10 -11.76
N LEU A 140 15.16 -15.29 -12.35
CA LEU A 140 15.80 -15.63 -13.62
C LEU A 140 15.16 -14.79 -14.73
N GLY A 141 15.84 -13.73 -15.19
CA GLY A 141 15.40 -12.88 -16.30
C GLY A 141 15.39 -11.38 -16.01
N THR A 142 15.53 -10.97 -14.75
CA THR A 142 15.90 -9.59 -14.40
C THR A 142 17.42 -9.47 -14.41
N PRO A 143 18.01 -8.38 -14.92
CA PRO A 143 19.43 -8.15 -14.77
C PRO A 143 19.77 -8.27 -13.28
N SER A 144 20.76 -9.09 -12.96
CA SER A 144 21.14 -9.55 -11.61
C SER A 144 21.64 -8.45 -10.65
N SER A 145 21.32 -7.18 -10.95
CA SER A 145 21.78 -5.98 -10.28
C SER A 145 20.71 -4.88 -10.17
N SER A 146 19.48 -5.09 -10.65
CA SER A 146 18.42 -4.07 -10.50
C SER A 146 17.85 -4.09 -9.10
N ILE A 147 18.27 -3.15 -8.25
CA ILE A 147 17.67 -2.91 -6.94
C ILE A 147 16.22 -2.48 -7.14
N GLU A 148 15.29 -3.08 -6.41
CA GLU A 148 13.91 -2.64 -6.36
C GLU A 148 13.67 -1.90 -5.03
N ALA A 149 13.42 -0.59 -5.12
CA ALA A 149 13.07 0.22 -3.96
C ALA A 149 11.57 0.52 -3.95
N THR A 150 10.81 -0.07 -3.03
CA THR A 150 9.36 0.13 -2.92
C THR A 150 9.02 1.11 -1.80
N ILE A 151 8.20 2.12 -2.11
CA ILE A 151 7.77 3.14 -1.14
C ILE A 151 6.88 2.52 -0.05
N ARG A 152 7.28 2.74 1.21
CA ARG A 152 6.49 2.44 2.42
C ARG A 152 5.92 3.71 3.05
N TYR A 153 6.59 4.84 2.84
CA TYR A 153 6.12 6.14 3.26
C TYR A 153 6.76 7.22 2.37
N ILE A 154 6.00 8.27 2.05
CA ILE A 154 6.46 9.46 1.36
C ILE A 154 5.85 10.70 2.00
N ASP A 155 6.66 11.75 2.13
CA ASP A 155 6.26 13.08 2.59
C ASP A 155 7.16 14.13 1.93
N LEU A 156 6.78 15.39 2.03
CA LEU A 156 7.65 16.48 1.60
C LEU A 156 8.84 16.57 2.55
N ALA A 157 10.01 16.87 2.01
CA ALA A 157 11.17 17.14 2.85
C ALA A 157 10.86 18.38 3.70
N ARG A 158 11.06 18.26 5.02
CA ARG A 158 10.98 19.41 5.92
C ARG A 158 12.32 20.15 5.86
N GLU A 159 12.25 21.46 5.66
CA GLU A 159 13.38 22.39 5.78
C GLU A 159 14.03 22.31 7.18
#